data_AF-A0A1D1W4V4-F1
#
_entry.id   AF-A0A1D1W4V4-F1
#
_cell.length_a   1.000
_cell.length_b   1.000
_cell.length_c   1.000
_cell.angle_alpha   90.00
_cell.angle_beta   90.00
_cell.angle_gamma   90.00
#
_symmetry.space_group_name_H-M   'P 1'
#
loop_
_entity.id
_entity.type
_entity.pdbx_description
1 polymer ?
#
loop_
_entity_poly.entity_id
_entity_poly.type
_entity_poly.pdbx_seq_one_letter_code
_entity_poly.pdbx_strand_id
1 'polypeptide(L)'
;MSTAPPPNTQLPICERMMAQVTSAVDSQFNEDDQFFLDPKESVKRDVLEFWSMSESRYPTLYRIAKDVLAAQASSVPPESAFSGCGRYVTVLRSRLEPEALQAMLCLNS
;
A
#
# COMPACT_ATOMS: atom_id res chain seq x y z
N MET A 1 25.89 -54.86 -17.12
CA MET A 1 24.44 -55.18 -17.18
C MET A 1 23.77 -54.32 -16.13
N SER A 2 23.22 -53.17 -16.54
CA SER A 2 22.60 -52.17 -15.66
C SER A 2 21.12 -52.48 -15.55
N THR A 3 20.71 -53.08 -14.44
CA THR A 3 19.32 -53.49 -14.21
C THR A 3 18.47 -52.24 -13.92
N ALA A 4 17.53 -51.94 -14.82
CA ALA A 4 16.54 -50.87 -14.64
C ALA A 4 15.62 -51.17 -13.44
N PRO A 5 15.24 -50.16 -12.63
CA PRO A 5 14.33 -50.36 -11.51
C PRO A 5 12.89 -50.64 -12.03
N PRO A 6 12.13 -51.55 -11.40
CA PRO A 6 10.79 -51.92 -11.84
C PRO A 6 9.76 -50.78 -11.66
N PRO A 7 8.71 -50.72 -12.50
CA PRO A 7 7.84 -49.56 -12.64
C PRO A 7 6.78 -49.38 -11.53
N ASN A 8 7.00 -49.92 -10.32
CA ASN A 8 5.98 -49.85 -9.26
C ASN A 8 6.54 -50.02 -7.85
N THR A 9 7.47 -49.15 -7.44
CA THR A 9 7.85 -49.04 -6.03
C THR A 9 7.04 -47.91 -5.41
N GLN A 10 6.04 -48.24 -4.59
CA GLN A 10 5.42 -47.23 -3.74
C GLN A 10 6.52 -46.65 -2.86
N LEU A 11 6.80 -45.35 -3.04
CA LEU A 11 7.84 -44.65 -2.30
C LEU A 11 7.61 -44.83 -0.79
N PRO A 12 8.67 -45.00 0.01
CA PRO A 12 8.55 -45.12 1.45
C PRO A 12 7.78 -43.93 2.03
N ILE A 13 7.05 -44.18 3.11
CA ILE A 13 6.15 -43.21 3.75
C ILE A 13 6.85 -41.86 4.00
N CYS A 14 8.13 -41.87 4.40
CA CYS A 14 8.92 -40.64 4.58
C CYS A 14 9.14 -39.87 3.26
N GLU A 15 9.38 -40.54 2.14
CA GLU A 15 9.59 -39.88 0.85
C GLU A 15 8.28 -39.33 0.27
N ARG A 16 7.17 -40.03 0.50
CA ARG A 16 5.82 -39.49 0.21
C ARG A 16 5.46 -38.31 1.09
N MET A 17 5.88 -38.32 2.36
CA MET A 17 5.71 -37.19 3.27
C MET A 17 6.61 -36.02 2.86
N MET A 18 7.87 -36.26 2.50
CA MET A 18 8.77 -35.21 2.01
C MET A 18 8.25 -34.58 0.72
N ALA A 19 7.78 -35.40 -0.25
CA ALA A 19 7.20 -34.89 -1.49
C ALA A 19 5.93 -34.06 -1.26
N GLN A 20 5.04 -34.48 -0.33
CA GLN A 20 3.85 -33.73 0.05
C GLN A 20 4.18 -32.46 0.85
N VAL A 21 5.20 -32.49 1.71
CA VAL A 21 5.66 -31.32 2.47
C VAL A 21 6.34 -30.32 1.53
N THR A 22 7.11 -30.78 0.54
CA THR A 22 7.70 -29.90 -0.48
C THR A 22 6.68 -29.36 -1.49
N SER A 23 5.55 -30.05 -1.72
CA SER A 23 4.47 -29.51 -2.55
C SER A 23 3.49 -28.62 -1.77
N ALA A 24 3.44 -28.75 -0.44
CA ALA A 24 2.62 -27.92 0.45
C ALA A 24 3.36 -26.67 0.95
N VAL A 25 4.67 -26.56 0.71
CA VAL A 25 5.32 -25.26 0.62
C VAL A 25 4.96 -24.71 -0.76
N ASP A 26 3.72 -24.23 -0.88
CA ASP A 26 3.40 -23.17 -1.81
C ASP A 26 4.37 -22.03 -1.49
N SER A 27 5.50 -22.00 -2.18
CA SER A 27 6.33 -20.79 -2.29
C SER A 27 5.57 -19.83 -3.19
N GLN A 28 4.35 -19.49 -2.82
CA GLN A 28 3.68 -18.32 -3.31
C GLN A 28 4.45 -17.17 -2.70
N PHE A 29 5.48 -16.69 -3.41
CA PHE A 29 6.21 -15.51 -3.00
C PHE A 29 5.19 -14.42 -2.70
N ASN A 30 5.19 -13.95 -1.45
CA ASN A 30 4.27 -12.89 -1.08
C ASN A 30 4.69 -11.62 -1.82
N GLU A 31 3.72 -10.74 -2.05
CA GLU A 31 3.94 -9.41 -2.64
C GLU A 31 5.09 -8.66 -1.95
N ASP A 32 5.19 -8.82 -0.63
CA ASP A 32 6.22 -8.26 0.23
C ASP A 32 7.62 -8.80 -0.12
N ASP A 33 7.75 -10.12 -0.26
CA ASP A 33 9.02 -10.77 -0.61
C ASP A 33 9.49 -10.31 -2.00
N GLN A 34 8.55 -10.20 -2.94
CA GLN A 34 8.84 -9.70 -4.27
C GLN A 34 9.33 -8.24 -4.23
N PHE A 35 8.70 -7.38 -3.43
CA PHE A 35 9.12 -5.99 -3.27
C PHE A 35 10.54 -5.87 -2.68
N PHE A 36 10.88 -6.70 -1.70
CA PHE A 36 12.22 -6.67 -1.08
C PHE A 36 13.32 -7.24 -1.99
N LEU A 37 12.97 -8.13 -2.92
CA LEU A 37 13.91 -8.74 -3.87
C LEU A 37 14.10 -7.88 -5.14
N ASP A 38 13.13 -7.04 -5.49
CA ASP A 38 13.24 -6.15 -6.65
C ASP A 38 14.41 -5.15 -6.49
N PRO A 39 15.06 -4.75 -7.58
CA PRO A 39 16.09 -3.73 -7.54
C PRO A 39 15.58 -2.44 -6.90
N LYS A 40 16.36 -1.88 -5.98
CA LYS A 40 16.00 -0.63 -5.32
C LYS A 40 15.87 0.49 -6.35
N GLU A 41 14.70 1.13 -6.34
CA GLU A 41 14.42 2.27 -7.18
C GLU A 41 15.33 3.46 -6.85
N SER A 42 15.61 4.31 -7.82
CA SER A 42 16.48 5.47 -7.61
C SER A 42 15.83 6.50 -6.67
N VAL A 43 16.61 7.08 -5.75
CA VAL A 43 16.15 8.12 -4.79
C VAL A 43 15.69 9.42 -5.50
N LYS A 44 16.02 9.57 -6.77
CA LYS A 44 15.64 10.74 -7.58
C LYS A 44 14.23 10.65 -8.16
N ARG A 45 13.61 9.46 -8.11
CA ARG A 45 12.27 9.23 -8.65
C ARG A 45 11.22 9.79 -7.69
N ASP A 46 10.16 10.35 -8.24
CA ASP A 46 9.01 10.75 -7.44
C ASP A 46 8.33 9.51 -6.83
N VAL A 47 8.11 9.54 -5.52
CA VAL A 47 7.55 8.40 -4.77
C VAL A 47 6.09 8.14 -5.15
N LEU A 48 5.30 9.18 -5.45
CA LEU A 48 3.91 9.04 -5.88
C LEU A 48 3.84 8.46 -7.29
N GLU A 49 4.72 8.91 -8.18
CA GLU A 49 4.83 8.37 -9.54
C GLU A 49 5.20 6.88 -9.52
N PHE A 50 6.17 6.49 -8.68
CA PHE A 50 6.55 5.09 -8.51
C PHE A 50 5.37 4.21 -8.07
N TRP A 51 4.64 4.62 -7.01
CA TRP A 51 3.51 3.84 -6.52
C TRP A 51 2.36 3.80 -7.52
N SER A 52 2.10 4.89 -8.25
CA SER A 52 1.09 4.93 -9.31
C SER A 52 1.38 3.92 -10.44
N MET A 53 2.65 3.71 -10.78
CA MET A 53 3.05 2.76 -11.83
C MET A 53 3.10 1.32 -11.31
N SER A 54 3.23 1.15 -10.00
CA SER A 54 3.41 -0.15 -9.35
C SER A 54 2.10 -0.82 -8.90
N GLU A 55 0.95 -0.18 -9.07
CA GLU A 55 -0.37 -0.70 -8.68
C GLU A 55 -0.64 -2.13 -9.20
N SER A 56 -0.29 -2.39 -10.46
CA SER A 56 -0.49 -3.71 -11.07
C SER A 56 0.46 -4.79 -10.54
N ARG A 57 1.63 -4.39 -10.04
CA ARG A 57 2.68 -5.29 -9.54
C ARG A 57 2.55 -5.56 -8.05
N TYR A 58 2.12 -4.54 -7.31
CA TYR A 58 2.01 -4.54 -5.85
C TYR A 58 0.66 -3.94 -5.41
N PRO A 59 -0.47 -4.65 -5.61
CA PRO A 59 -1.80 -4.10 -5.35
C PRO A 59 -2.06 -3.82 -3.86
N THR A 60 -1.54 -4.65 -2.94
CA THR A 60 -1.75 -4.50 -1.50
C THR A 60 -0.88 -3.38 -0.94
N LEU A 61 0.40 -3.38 -1.29
CA LEU A 61 1.36 -2.36 -0.89
C LEU A 61 1.02 -1.01 -1.50
N TYR A 62 0.53 -0.95 -2.74
CA TYR A 62 0.06 0.29 -3.35
C TYR A 62 -1.07 0.93 -2.53
N ARG A 63 -2.05 0.15 -2.09
CA ARG A 63 -3.15 0.66 -1.26
C ARG A 63 -2.63 1.21 0.07
N ILE A 64 -1.73 0.50 0.74
CA ILE A 64 -1.10 0.95 1.98
C ILE A 64 -0.29 2.23 1.73
N ALA A 65 0.53 2.25 0.70
CA ALA A 65 1.36 3.39 0.34
C ALA A 65 0.51 4.63 0.01
N LYS A 66 -0.61 4.45 -0.69
CA LYS A 66 -1.56 5.53 -0.98
C LYS A 66 -2.14 6.13 0.29
N ASP A 67 -2.56 5.30 1.24
CA ASP A 67 -3.11 5.76 2.52
C ASP A 67 -2.04 6.48 3.36
N VAL A 68 -0.81 5.94 3.39
CA VAL A 68 0.31 6.51 4.15
C VAL A 68 0.84 7.81 3.52
N LEU A 69 0.96 7.88 2.21
CA LEU A 69 1.49 9.05 1.49
C LEU A 69 0.45 10.17 1.36
N ALA A 70 -0.85 9.85 1.41
CA ALA A 70 -1.91 10.84 1.47
C ALA A 70 -2.02 11.51 2.84
N ALA A 71 -1.52 10.85 3.90
CA ALA A 71 -1.46 11.45 5.23
C ALA A 71 -0.45 12.60 5.22
N GLN A 72 -0.90 13.81 5.57
CA GLN A 72 -0.01 14.96 5.73
C GLN A 72 1.05 14.64 6.80
N ALA A 73 2.33 14.78 6.45
CA ALA A 73 3.45 14.51 7.34
C ALA A 73 3.55 15.48 8.54
N SER A 74 2.86 16.63 8.48
CA SER A 74 2.92 17.65 9.51
C SER A 74 1.68 17.67 10.39
N SER A 75 1.91 17.60 11.71
CA SER A 75 1.02 18.23 12.69
C SER A 75 1.20 19.75 12.56
N VAL A 76 0.73 20.35 11.46
CA VAL A 76 0.56 21.80 11.45
C VAL A 76 -0.53 22.06 12.48
N PRO A 77 -0.29 22.91 13.50
CA PRO A 77 -1.37 23.33 14.38
C PRO A 77 -2.51 23.82 13.48
N PRO A 78 -3.75 23.35 13.67
CA PRO A 78 -4.88 23.81 12.85
C PRO A 78 -4.93 25.35 12.82
N GLU A 79 -4.44 26.00 13.87
CA GLU A 79 -4.24 27.44 14.01
C GLU A 79 -3.48 28.10 12.83
N SER A 80 -2.51 27.45 12.20
CA SER A 80 -1.83 28.03 11.02
C SER A 80 -2.72 27.99 9.77
N ALA A 81 -3.47 26.91 9.56
CA ALA A 81 -4.47 26.82 8.49
C ALA A 81 -5.68 27.74 8.75
N PHE A 82 -6.01 27.96 10.02
CA PHE A 82 -7.10 28.85 10.46
C PHE A 82 -6.66 30.30 10.74
N SER A 83 -5.36 30.62 10.64
CA SER A 83 -4.83 31.95 10.95
C SER A 83 -5.39 33.03 10.02
N GLY A 84 -5.72 32.67 8.77
CA GLY A 84 -6.49 33.53 7.87
C GLY A 84 -8.00 33.51 8.18
N CYS A 85 -8.52 32.37 8.62
CA CYS A 85 -9.95 32.13 8.82
C CYS A 85 -10.55 32.96 9.96
N GLY A 86 -9.77 33.39 10.95
CA GLY A 86 -10.26 34.23 12.06
C GLY A 86 -10.95 35.52 11.60
N ARG A 87 -10.46 36.18 10.53
CA ARG A 87 -11.11 37.39 9.99
C ARG A 87 -12.30 37.06 9.08
N TYR A 88 -12.23 35.96 8.32
CA TYR A 88 -13.32 35.54 7.43
C TYR A 88 -14.51 34.99 8.21
N VAL A 89 -14.28 34.18 9.24
CA VAL A 89 -15.33 33.59 10.07
C VAL A 89 -16.10 34.68 10.81
N THR A 90 -15.43 35.68 11.38
CA THR A 90 -16.14 36.77 12.10
C THR A 90 -16.93 37.67 11.15
N VAL A 91 -16.40 38.01 9.97
CA VAL A 91 -17.09 38.89 9.01
C VAL A 91 -18.23 38.16 8.27
N LEU A 92 -18.04 36.89 7.92
CA LEU A 92 -19.05 36.08 7.22
C LEU A 92 -20.14 35.59 8.18
N ARG A 93 -19.84 35.22 9.44
CA ARG A 93 -20.87 34.85 10.43
C ARG A 93 -21.82 35.98 10.76
N SER A 94 -21.38 37.23 10.66
CA SER A 94 -22.27 38.38 10.84
C SER A 94 -23.25 38.57 9.67
N ARG A 95 -23.12 37.83 8.56
CA ARG A 95 -23.93 38.03 7.34
C ARG A 95 -24.47 36.76 6.67
N LEU A 96 -24.05 35.56 7.09
CA LEU A 96 -24.48 34.29 6.50
C LEU A 96 -24.80 33.25 7.57
N GLU A 97 -25.78 32.42 7.24
CA GLU A 97 -26.12 31.21 7.99
C GLU A 97 -24.93 30.23 8.06
N PRO A 98 -24.76 29.51 9.17
CA PRO A 98 -23.64 28.58 9.40
C PRO A 98 -23.42 27.57 8.26
N GLU A 99 -24.51 27.07 7.68
CA GLU A 99 -24.50 26.07 6.61
C GLU A 99 -23.89 26.63 5.31
N ALA A 100 -24.18 27.89 4.97
CA ALA A 100 -23.62 28.55 3.79
C ALA A 100 -22.12 28.84 3.94
N LEU A 101 -21.70 29.11 5.18
CA LEU A 101 -20.28 29.31 5.52
C LEU A 101 -19.48 28.01 5.37
N GLN A 102 -20.02 26.88 5.83
CA GLN A 102 -19.42 25.56 5.65
C GLN A 102 -19.31 25.20 4.16
N ALA A 103 -20.37 25.41 3.39
CA ALA A 103 -20.35 25.16 1.95
C ALA A 103 -19.28 26.01 1.24
N MET A 104 -19.14 27.29 1.57
CA MET A 104 -18.09 28.14 0.98
C MET A 104 -16.68 27.69 1.36
N LEU A 105 -16.44 27.27 2.61
CA LEU A 105 -15.13 26.74 3.01
C LEU A 105 -14.76 25.46 2.26
N CYS A 106 -15.73 24.56 2.03
CA CYS A 106 -15.53 23.35 1.24
C CYS A 106 -15.32 23.61 -0.27
N LEU A 107 -15.87 24.71 -0.80
CA LEU A 107 -15.68 25.10 -2.21
C LEU A 107 -14.35 25.82 -2.44
N ASN A 108 -13.73 26.34 -1.38
CA ASN A 108 -12.53 27.17 -1.44
C ASN A 108 -11.27 26.43 -0.94
N SER A 109 -11.36 25.09 -0.81
CA SER A 109 -10.28 24.16 -0.42
C SER A 109 -9.58 23.55 -1.62
#